data_AF-A0AAV7C9F7-F1
#
_entry.id   AF-A0AAV7C9F7-F1
#
_cell.length_a   1.000
_cell.length_b   1.000
_cell.length_c   1.000
_cell.angle_alpha   90.00
_cell.angle_beta   90.00
_cell.angle_gamma   90.00
#
_symmetry.space_group_name_H-M   'P 1'
#
loop_
_entity.id
_entity.type
_entity.pdbx_description
1 polymer ?
#
loop_
_entity_poly.entity_id
_entity_poly.type
_entity_poly.pdbx_seq_one_letter_code
_entity_poly.pdbx_strand_id
1 'polypeptide(L)'
;MNLANHGLTFLQQLNAQREFGFLCDCTVALGMFTSFKAHKSVLASFSNYFKMFFVHQTEHRKYECTICGRKFIRKSHWREHMYIH
;
A
#
# COMPACT_ATOMS: atom_id res chain seq x y z
N MET A 1 18.67 15.19 -24.65
CA MET A 1 18.47 15.09 -23.19
C MET A 1 18.97 13.71 -22.76
N ASN A 2 19.99 13.63 -21.91
CA ASN A 2 20.61 12.35 -21.52
C ASN A 2 19.70 11.62 -20.51
N LEU A 3 19.29 10.39 -20.85
CA LEU A 3 18.34 9.59 -20.05
C LEU A 3 18.85 9.31 -18.63
N ALA A 4 20.17 9.15 -18.46
CA ALA A 4 20.77 8.91 -17.15
C ALA A 4 20.60 10.11 -16.20
N ASN A 5 20.66 11.33 -16.76
CA ASN A 5 20.52 12.55 -15.97
C ASN A 5 19.05 12.80 -15.57
N HIS A 6 18.10 12.44 -16.45
CA HIS A 6 16.67 12.58 -16.18
C HIS A 6 16.22 11.72 -14.99
N GLY A 7 16.65 10.46 -14.92
CA GLY A 7 16.32 9.57 -13.79
C GLY A 7 16.85 10.10 -12.46
N LEU A 8 18.08 10.64 -12.45
CA LEU A 8 18.68 11.23 -11.26
C LEU A 8 17.91 12.47 -10.79
N THR A 9 17.61 13.41 -11.70
CA THR A 9 16.84 14.61 -11.36
C THR A 9 15.44 14.25 -10.84
N PHE A 10 14.79 13.26 -11.44
CA PHE A 10 13.48 12.78 -10.97
C PHE A 10 13.55 12.22 -9.54
N LEU A 11 14.54 11.37 -9.23
CA LEU A 11 14.74 10.84 -7.89
C LEU A 11 15.05 11.95 -6.87
N GLN A 12 15.85 12.95 -7.25
CA GLN A 12 16.12 14.12 -6.40
C GLN A 12 14.83 14.89 -6.09
N GLN A 13 13.97 15.13 -7.08
CA GLN A 13 12.67 15.80 -6.87
C GLN A 13 11.74 14.99 -5.96
N LEU A 14 11.65 13.67 -6.14
CA LEU A 14 10.87 12.81 -5.24
C LEU A 14 11.41 12.83 -3.80
N ASN A 15 12.73 12.90 -3.63
CA ASN A 15 13.32 13.01 -2.30
C ASN A 15 12.95 14.34 -1.62
N ALA A 16 13.01 15.46 -2.35
CA ALA A 16 12.58 16.75 -1.83
C ALA A 16 11.08 16.73 -1.44
N GLN A 17 10.22 16.17 -2.29
CA GLN A 17 8.80 15.99 -1.98
C GLN A 17 8.58 15.21 -0.69
N ARG A 18 9.37 14.15 -0.46
CA ARG A 18 9.34 13.36 0.77
C ARG A 18 9.72 14.19 2.00
N GLU A 19 10.82 14.94 1.93
CA GLU A 19 11.35 15.75 3.04
C GLU A 19 10.37 16.85 3.48
N PHE A 20 9.75 17.53 2.53
CA PHE A 20 8.71 18.53 2.82
C PHE A 20 7.32 17.91 3.03
N GLY A 21 7.17 16.62 2.74
CA GLY A 21 5.94 15.88 2.91
C GLY A 21 4.82 16.26 1.93
N PHE A 22 5.18 16.80 0.77
CA PHE A 22 4.26 17.10 -0.33
C PHE A 22 4.07 15.87 -1.21
N LEU A 23 2.85 15.68 -1.74
CA LEU A 23 2.49 14.62 -2.68
C LEU A 23 2.75 13.16 -2.20
N CYS A 24 3.18 12.98 -0.95
CA CYS A 24 3.26 11.69 -0.29
C CYS A 24 1.86 11.11 -0.08
N ASP A 25 1.66 9.88 -0.51
CA ASP A 25 0.38 9.17 -0.49
C ASP A 25 0.35 8.05 0.58
N CYS A 26 1.42 7.89 1.36
CA CYS A 26 1.46 7.03 2.53
C CYS A 26 2.40 7.54 3.63
N THR A 27 2.17 7.00 4.84
CA THR A 27 3.05 7.16 5.99
C THR A 27 3.40 5.77 6.51
N VAL A 28 4.69 5.49 6.67
CA VAL A 28 5.21 4.25 7.26
C VAL A 28 5.52 4.50 8.73
N ALA A 29 4.76 3.89 9.63
CA ALA A 29 5.00 3.97 11.08
C ALA A 29 5.88 2.81 11.55
N LEU A 30 6.92 3.13 12.32
CA LEU A 30 7.77 2.17 13.03
C LEU A 30 7.56 2.37 14.53
N GLY A 31 6.69 1.53 15.11
CA GLY A 31 6.29 1.69 16.51
C GLY A 31 5.37 2.90 16.72
N MET A 32 5.38 3.46 17.93
CA MET A 32 4.44 4.51 18.33
C MET A 32 4.89 5.93 17.97
N PHE A 33 6.21 6.19 17.96
CA PHE A 33 6.75 7.56 17.87
C PHE A 33 7.41 7.90 16.54
N THR A 34 7.75 6.88 15.75
CA THR A 34 8.52 7.08 14.53
C THR A 34 7.62 6.86 13.32
N SER A 35 7.47 7.89 12.49
CA SER A 35 6.71 7.78 11.24
C SER A 35 7.38 8.56 10.12
N PHE A 36 7.29 8.01 8.90
CA PHE A 36 7.95 8.56 7.72
C PHE A 36 6.95 8.71 6.58
N LYS A 37 6.85 9.90 6.00
CA LYS A 37 6.11 10.11 4.76
C LYS A 37 6.83 9.43 3.60
N ALA A 38 6.08 8.87 2.66
CA ALA A 38 6.63 8.17 1.51
C ALA A 38 5.65 8.16 0.32
N HIS A 39 6.15 7.63 -0.80
CA HIS A 39 5.39 7.41 -2.02
C HIS A 39 5.20 5.90 -2.22
N LYS A 40 3.96 5.40 -2.31
CA LYS A 40 3.65 3.98 -2.50
C LYS A 40 4.31 3.41 -3.75
N SER A 41 4.29 4.18 -4.85
CA SER A 41 4.90 3.80 -6.13
C SER A 41 6.40 3.52 -5.97
N VAL A 42 7.14 4.42 -5.33
CA VAL A 42 8.57 4.26 -5.06
C VAL A 42 8.80 3.04 -4.16
N LEU A 43 8.07 2.92 -3.04
CA LEU A 43 8.20 1.76 -2.15
C LEU A 43 7.93 0.43 -2.87
N ALA A 44 6.90 0.35 -3.71
CA ALA A 44 6.55 -0.85 -4.47
C ALA A 44 7.58 -1.18 -5.57
N SER A 45 8.21 -0.18 -6.18
CA SER A 45 9.27 -0.38 -7.17
C SER A 45 10.54 -0.99 -6.58
N PHE A 46 10.85 -0.68 -5.31
CA PHE A 46 12.10 -1.09 -4.66
C PHE A 46 11.93 -2.15 -3.55
N SER A 47 10.70 -2.54 -3.21
CA SER A 47 10.43 -3.55 -2.19
C SER A 47 9.24 -4.44 -2.55
N ASN A 48 9.51 -5.73 -2.74
CA ASN A 48 8.45 -6.71 -3.01
C ASN A 48 7.45 -6.83 -1.84
N TYR A 49 7.91 -6.61 -0.61
CA TYR A 49 7.04 -6.56 0.57
C TYR A 49 5.99 -5.44 0.41
N PHE A 50 6.43 -4.21 0.15
CA PHE A 50 5.51 -3.09 -0.04
C PHE A 50 4.64 -3.25 -1.28
N LYS A 51 5.19 -3.79 -2.37
CA LYS A 51 4.44 -4.10 -3.59
C LYS A 51 3.25 -5.02 -3.28
N MET A 52 3.49 -6.17 -2.66
CA MET A 52 2.44 -7.12 -2.31
C MET A 52 1.49 -6.56 -1.26
N PHE A 53 2.01 -5.84 -0.27
CA PHE A 53 1.22 -5.20 0.76
C PHE A 53 0.22 -4.20 0.17
N PHE A 54 0.63 -3.32 -0.75
CA PHE A 54 -0.28 -2.35 -1.37
C PHE A 54 -1.29 -2.99 -2.31
N VAL A 55 -0.90 -4.03 -3.05
CA VAL A 55 -1.83 -4.80 -3.89
C VAL A 55 -2.92 -5.43 -3.01
N HIS A 56 -2.55 -6.14 -1.95
CA HIS A 56 -3.51 -6.81 -1.07
C HIS A 56 -4.26 -5.88 -0.12
N GLN A 57 -3.72 -4.72 0.25
CA GLN A 57 -4.46 -3.72 1.02
C GLN A 57 -5.69 -3.22 0.27
N THR A 58 -5.61 -3.03 -1.05
CA THR A 58 -6.81 -2.66 -1.84
C THR A 58 -7.89 -3.76 -1.82
N GLU A 59 -7.50 -4.98 -1.48
CA GLU A 59 -8.39 -6.10 -1.18
C GLU A 59 -8.81 -6.11 0.30
N HIS A 60 -9.14 -4.94 0.89
CA HIS A 60 -9.83 -4.87 2.18
C HIS A 60 -10.95 -5.92 2.20
N ARG A 61 -11.14 -6.57 3.35
CA ARG A 61 -12.15 -7.62 3.52
C ARG A 61 -13.56 -7.04 3.34
N LYS A 62 -13.98 -6.88 2.08
CA LYS A 62 -15.24 -6.25 1.65
C LYS A 62 -16.46 -7.11 1.96
N TYR A 63 -16.24 -8.39 2.23
CA TYR A 63 -17.31 -9.36 2.44
C TYR A 63 -17.36 -9.75 3.90
N GLU A 64 -18.47 -9.47 4.57
CA GLU A 64 -18.69 -9.77 5.99
C GLU A 64 -19.86 -10.74 6.13
N CYS A 65 -19.71 -11.78 6.94
CA CYS A 65 -20.79 -12.69 7.28
C CYS A 65 -21.75 -11.97 8.23
N THR A 66 -23.03 -11.92 7.85
CA THR A 66 -24.07 -11.28 8.68
C THR A 66 -24.50 -12.12 9.87
N ILE A 67 -24.16 -13.42 9.90
CA ILE A 67 -24.54 -14.36 10.97
C ILE A 67 -23.46 -14.42 12.06
N CYS A 68 -22.19 -14.51 11.69
CA CYS A 68 -21.07 -14.66 12.64
C CYS A 68 -20.02 -13.54 12.61
N GLY A 69 -20.15 -12.54 11.72
CA GLY A 69 -19.24 -11.38 11.66
C GLY A 69 -17.88 -11.64 11.00
N ARG A 70 -17.60 -12.86 10.51
CA ARG A 70 -16.32 -13.15 9.82
C ARG A 70 -16.16 -12.32 8.54
N LYS A 71 -14.99 -11.71 8.36
CA LYS A 71 -14.66 -10.90 7.18
C LYS A 71 -13.74 -11.65 6.22
N PHE A 72 -13.98 -11.53 4.92
CA PHE A 72 -13.31 -12.21 3.83
C PHE A 72 -12.84 -11.23 2.75
N ILE A 73 -11.68 -11.54 2.17
CA ILE A 73 -11.07 -10.77 1.08
C ILE A 73 -11.79 -11.05 -0.25
N ARG A 74 -12.08 -12.33 -0.53
CA ARG A 74 -12.67 -12.79 -1.80
C ARG A 74 -14.15 -13.16 -1.66
N LYS A 75 -14.95 -12.80 -2.66
CA LYS A 75 -16.38 -13.15 -2.73
C LYS A 75 -16.64 -14.65 -2.75
N SER A 76 -15.73 -15.43 -3.35
CA SER A 76 -15.83 -16.90 -3.43
C SER A 76 -15.74 -17.53 -2.05
N HIS A 77 -14.74 -17.14 -1.24
CA HIS A 77 -14.56 -17.69 0.11
C HIS A 77 -15.70 -17.26 1.03
N TRP A 78 -16.21 -16.04 0.90
CA TRP A 78 -17.42 -15.61 1.61
C TRP A 78 -18.65 -16.44 1.23
N ARG A 79 -18.88 -16.67 -0.07
CA ARG A 79 -19.99 -17.52 -0.55
C ARG A 79 -19.87 -18.95 -0.04
N GLU A 80 -18.68 -19.53 -0.11
CA GLU A 80 -18.40 -20.87 0.39
C GLU A 80 -18.69 -20.97 1.89
N HIS A 81 -18.28 -19.96 2.65
CA HIS A 81 -18.59 -19.87 4.07
C HIS A 81 -20.10 -19.75 4.37
N MET A 82 -20.92 -19.17 3.48
CA MET A 82 -22.37 -19.13 3.71
C MET A 82 -23.02 -20.52 3.69
N TYR A 83 -22.40 -21.55 3.11
CA TYR A 83 -22.97 -22.91 3.10
C TYR A 83 -22.90 -23.63 4.45
N ILE A 84 -22.09 -23.14 5.39
CA ILE A 84 -21.99 -23.71 6.74
C ILE A 84 -22.95 -23.02 7.74
N HIS A 85 -23.78 -22.11 7.25
CA HIS A 85 -24.84 -21.44 8.00
C HIS A 85 -26.19 -21.78 7.39
#